data_AF-A0A9W6MPT0-F1
#
_entry.id   AF-A0A9W6MPT0-F1
#
_cell.length_a   1.000
_cell.length_b   1.000
_cell.length_c   1.000
_cell.angle_alpha   90.00
_cell.angle_beta   90.00
_cell.angle_gamma   90.00
#
_symmetry.space_group_name_H-M   'P 1'
#
loop_
_entity.id
_entity.type
_entity.pdbx_description
1 polymer ?
#
loop_
_entity_poly.entity_id
_entity_poly.type
_entity_poly.pdbx_seq_one_letter_code
_entity_poly.pdbx_strand_id
1 'polypeptide(L)'
;MLSDIPSLIHREIDAGALFVVNHSAGKDSQAMAICLAKLVPRRQLLVIHADLGEVEWPGNGQHIRETIDGLPLIVCRNERKTFFDMVRRRGKWPSAGQRQCTSDLKRGPIEREIRRFLKANPCYHV
;
A
#
# COMPACT_ATOMS: atom_id res chain seq x y z
N MET A 1 23.17 -9.86 -4.50
CA MET A 1 22.61 -9.32 -3.23
C MET A 1 21.07 -9.45 -3.21
N LEU A 2 20.57 -10.64 -3.53
CA LEU A 2 19.16 -11.09 -3.35
C LEU A 2 19.14 -12.49 -2.70
N SER A 3 20.29 -12.92 -2.18
CA SER A 3 20.62 -14.31 -1.86
C SER A 3 20.19 -14.74 -0.46
N ASP A 4 19.77 -13.79 0.40
CA ASP A 4 19.36 -14.07 1.79
C ASP A 4 17.93 -13.59 2.03
N ILE A 5 16.99 -14.11 1.26
CA ILE A 5 15.56 -13.90 1.54
C ILE A 5 15.18 -14.83 2.69
N PRO A 6 14.52 -14.32 3.76
CA PRO A 6 14.03 -15.16 4.85
C PRO A 6 13.22 -16.35 4.32
N SER A 7 13.48 -17.55 4.85
CA SER A 7 12.80 -18.79 4.44
C SER A 7 11.27 -18.72 4.53
N LEU A 8 10.75 -17.89 5.45
CA LEU A 8 9.33 -17.57 5.53
C LEU A 8 8.79 -16.99 4.21
N ILE A 9 9.49 -16.04 3.60
CA ILE A 9 9.04 -15.41 2.35
C ILE A 9 9.00 -16.44 1.22
N HIS A 10 9.99 -17.33 1.12
CA HIS A 10 9.97 -18.43 0.16
C HIS A 10 8.74 -19.33 0.35
N ARG A 11 8.47 -19.73 1.61
CA ARG A 11 7.27 -20.52 1.93
C ARG A 11 5.98 -19.82 1.51
N GLU A 12 5.82 -18.53 1.79
CA GLU A 12 4.62 -17.78 1.41
C GLU A 12 4.48 -17.62 -0.12
N ILE A 13 5.59 -17.47 -0.84
CA ILE A 13 5.58 -17.48 -2.31
C ILE A 13 5.08 -18.83 -2.82
N ASP A 14 5.66 -19.93 -2.33
CA ASP A 14 5.31 -21.29 -2.74
C ASP A 14 3.85 -21.65 -2.40
N ALA A 15 3.35 -21.15 -1.26
CA ALA A 15 1.96 -21.32 -0.84
C ALA A 15 0.95 -20.48 -1.66
N GLY A 16 1.43 -19.61 -2.57
CA GLY A 16 0.55 -18.78 -3.40
C GLY A 16 0.01 -17.55 -2.69
N ALA A 17 0.64 -17.09 -1.61
CA ALA A 17 0.20 -15.91 -0.85
C ALA A 17 0.15 -14.63 -1.71
N LEU A 18 -0.73 -13.70 -1.32
CA LEU A 18 -0.77 -12.35 -1.89
C LEU A 18 0.25 -11.45 -1.17
N PHE A 19 1.16 -10.86 -1.94
CA PHE A 19 2.12 -9.86 -1.48
C PHE A 19 1.64 -8.47 -1.84
N VAL A 20 1.28 -7.69 -0.82
CA VAL A 20 0.78 -6.32 -0.99
C VAL A 20 1.89 -5.31 -0.74
N VAL A 21 2.15 -4.45 -1.72
CA VAL A 21 3.15 -3.39 -1.67
C VAL A 21 2.47 -2.04 -1.44
N ASN A 22 2.62 -1.50 -0.23
CA ASN A 22 2.13 -0.16 0.08
C ASN A 22 3.04 0.89 -0.57
N HIS A 23 2.52 1.63 -1.54
CA HIS A 23 3.29 2.59 -2.32
C HIS A 23 2.92 4.03 -1.97
N SER A 24 3.89 4.81 -1.49
CA SER A 24 3.68 6.20 -1.05
C SER A 24 4.15 7.25 -2.07
N ALA A 25 4.38 6.82 -3.32
CA ALA A 25 5.08 7.59 -4.36
C ALA A 25 6.50 8.06 -3.95
N GLY A 26 7.11 7.40 -2.97
CA GLY A 26 8.46 7.70 -2.50
C GLY A 26 9.50 6.71 -3.05
N LYS A 27 10.77 7.14 -3.05
CA LYS A 27 11.91 6.32 -3.51
C LYS A 27 11.97 4.92 -2.86
N ASP A 28 11.66 4.82 -1.56
CA ASP A 28 11.81 3.57 -0.82
C ASP A 28 10.70 2.58 -1.18
N SER A 29 9.46 3.05 -1.33
CA SER A 29 8.37 2.20 -1.80
C SER A 29 8.55 1.78 -3.25
N GLN A 30 9.12 2.64 -4.10
CA GLN A 30 9.45 2.31 -5.48
C GLN A 30 10.56 1.25 -5.54
N ALA A 31 11.65 1.46 -4.79
CA ALA A 31 12.72 0.48 -4.69
C ALA A 31 12.22 -0.88 -4.18
N MET A 32 11.31 -0.87 -3.19
CA MET A 32 10.68 -2.09 -2.69
C MET A 32 9.83 -2.78 -3.76
N ALA A 33 9.02 -2.05 -4.53
CA ALA A 33 8.24 -2.62 -5.63
C ALA A 33 9.16 -3.27 -6.69
N ILE A 34 10.24 -2.59 -7.08
CA ILE A 34 11.24 -3.13 -8.02
C ILE A 34 11.92 -4.38 -7.45
N CYS A 35 12.25 -4.40 -6.16
CA CYS A 35 12.86 -5.55 -5.50
C CYS A 35 11.92 -6.75 -5.51
N LEU A 36 10.68 -6.56 -5.07
CA LEU A 36 9.68 -7.63 -5.01
C LEU A 36 9.31 -8.16 -6.39
N ALA A 37 9.25 -7.31 -7.42
CA ALA A 37 8.99 -7.75 -8.80
C ALA A 37 10.06 -8.70 -9.36
N LYS A 38 11.27 -8.72 -8.79
CA LYS A 38 12.35 -9.66 -9.14
C LYS A 38 12.28 -10.98 -8.37
N LEU A 39 11.50 -11.03 -7.28
CA LEU A 39 11.51 -12.13 -6.32
C LEU A 39 10.19 -12.89 -6.26
N VAL A 40 9.08 -12.17 -6.33
CA VAL A 40 7.73 -12.69 -6.19
C VAL A 40 7.10 -12.78 -7.58
N PRO A 41 6.43 -13.90 -7.93
CA PRO A 41 5.69 -14.00 -9.18
C PRO A 41 4.71 -12.83 -9.32
N ARG A 42 4.68 -12.19 -10.49
CA ARG A 42 3.85 -10.99 -10.74
C ARG A 42 2.37 -11.19 -10.40
N ARG A 43 1.85 -12.40 -10.59
CA ARG A 43 0.48 -12.78 -10.23
C ARG A 43 0.19 -12.73 -8.73
N GLN A 44 1.20 -12.69 -7.87
CA GLN A 44 1.07 -12.61 -6.41
C GLN A 44 1.32 -11.18 -5.90
N LEU A 45 1.56 -10.20 -6.77
CA LEU A 45 1.86 -8.83 -6.37
C LEU A 45 0.65 -7.92 -6.58
N LEU A 46 0.34 -7.12 -5.56
CA LEU A 46 -0.64 -6.06 -5.60
C LEU A 46 -0.02 -4.78 -5.02
N VAL A 47 -0.01 -3.70 -5.80
CA VAL A 47 0.37 -2.39 -5.29
C VAL A 47 -0.88 -1.68 -4.74
N ILE A 48 -0.76 -1.06 -3.58
CA ILE A 48 -1.81 -0.23 -3.02
C ILE A 48 -1.28 1.13 -2.58
N HIS A 49 -1.98 2.19 -2.95
CA HIS A 49 -1.69 3.56 -2.55
C HIS A 49 -2.87 4.10 -1.74
N ALA A 50 -2.58 4.67 -0.56
CA ALA A 50 -3.57 5.45 0.19
C ALA A 50 -3.47 6.90 -0.25
N ASP A 51 -4.46 7.37 -1.01
CA ASP A 51 -4.58 8.76 -1.45
C ASP A 51 -5.18 9.61 -0.32
N LEU A 52 -4.38 10.56 0.18
CA LEU A 52 -4.80 11.49 1.24
C LEU A 52 -5.44 12.78 0.68
N GLY A 53 -5.58 12.92 -0.63
CA GLY A 53 -6.22 14.05 -1.30
C GLY A 53 -5.34 15.30 -1.31
N GLU A 54 -5.85 16.40 -0.76
CA GLU A 54 -5.23 17.75 -0.86
C GLU A 54 -3.80 17.85 -0.30
N VAL A 55 -3.39 16.89 0.53
CA VAL A 55 -2.05 16.86 1.13
C VAL A 55 -1.04 16.02 0.35
N GLU A 56 -1.45 15.41 -0.75
CA GLU A 56 -0.57 14.67 -1.66
C GLU A 56 0.17 15.63 -2.60
N TRP A 57 1.35 15.22 -3.06
CA TRP A 57 2.06 15.95 -4.10
C TRP A 57 1.37 15.75 -5.45
N PRO A 58 1.23 16.81 -6.27
CA PRO A 58 0.78 16.68 -7.64
C PRO A 58 1.64 15.65 -8.41
N GLY A 59 0.99 14.73 -9.11
CA GLY A 59 1.68 13.70 -9.90
C GLY A 59 1.98 12.39 -9.16
N ASN A 60 1.71 12.26 -7.86
CA ASN A 60 1.94 11.00 -7.12
C ASN A 60 1.30 9.79 -7.81
N GLY A 61 0.01 9.86 -8.13
CA GLY A 61 -0.67 8.76 -8.83
C GLY A 61 -0.15 8.46 -10.23
N GLN A 62 0.43 9.45 -10.93
CA GLN A 62 1.08 9.23 -12.24
C GLN A 62 2.42 8.53 -12.04
N HIS A 63 3.26 9.06 -11.15
CA HIS A 63 4.56 8.50 -10.82
C HIS A 63 4.47 7.03 -10.39
N ILE A 64 3.49 6.68 -9.55
CA ILE A 64 3.26 5.29 -9.16
C ILE A 64 2.97 4.42 -10.39
N ARG A 65 2.02 4.81 -11.24
CA ARG A 65 1.65 4.04 -12.43
C ARG A 65 2.82 3.82 -13.39
N GLU A 66 3.67 4.82 -13.55
CA GLU A 66 4.85 4.77 -14.43
C GLU A 66 5.98 3.89 -13.86
N THR A 67 6.06 3.73 -12.53
CA THR A 67 7.21 3.09 -11.87
C THR A 67 6.94 1.70 -11.31
N ILE A 68 5.68 1.24 -11.29
CA ILE A 68 5.32 -0.11 -10.84
C ILE A 68 5.33 -1.15 -11.96
N ASP A 69 5.82 -0.79 -13.16
CA ASP A 69 5.97 -1.71 -14.29
C ASP A 69 4.67 -2.47 -14.64
N GLY A 70 3.52 -1.78 -14.62
CA GLY A 70 2.23 -2.40 -14.96
C GLY A 70 1.69 -3.43 -13.95
N LEU A 71 2.24 -3.49 -12.73
CA LEU A 71 1.62 -4.26 -11.64
C LEU A 71 0.21 -3.75 -11.32
N PRO A 72 -0.70 -4.61 -10.83
CA PRO A 72 -2.03 -4.19 -10.38
C PRO A 72 -1.92 -3.10 -9.31
N LEU A 73 -2.67 -2.01 -9.48
CA LEU A 73 -2.70 -0.88 -8.56
C LEU A 73 -4.12 -0.63 -8.05
N ILE A 74 -4.26 -0.61 -6.73
CA ILE A 74 -5.44 -0.06 -6.06
C ILE A 74 -5.08 1.29 -5.46
N VAL A 75 -5.87 2.31 -5.79
CA VAL A 75 -5.84 3.59 -5.07
C VAL A 75 -7.03 3.62 -4.13
N CYS A 76 -6.76 3.79 -2.85
CA CYS A 76 -7.77 3.79 -1.80
C CYS A 76 -7.76 5.10 -1.03
N ARG A 77 -8.92 5.49 -0.51
CA ARG A 77 -9.09 6.73 0.26
C ARG A 77 -10.09 6.52 1.38
N ASN A 78 -9.91 7.23 2.49
CA ASN A 78 -10.95 7.33 3.51
C ASN A 78 -12.07 8.26 3.01
N GLU A 79 -13.28 7.72 2.88
CA GLU A 79 -14.46 8.45 2.37
C GLU A 79 -15.07 9.40 3.41
N ARG A 80 -14.73 9.27 4.69
CA ARG A 80 -15.39 9.98 5.81
C ARG A 80 -14.53 11.07 6.44
N LYS A 81 -13.21 11.02 6.23
CA LYS A 81 -12.24 11.89 6.90
C LYS A 81 -11.16 12.33 5.91
N THR A 82 -10.80 13.61 5.95
CA THR A 82 -9.58 14.14 5.33
C THR A 82 -8.59 14.56 6.40
N PHE A 83 -7.33 14.75 6.02
CA PHE A 83 -6.30 15.24 6.94
C PHE A 83 -6.69 16.59 7.58
N PHE A 84 -7.07 17.58 6.77
CA PHE A 84 -7.43 18.89 7.30
C PHE A 84 -8.71 18.88 8.12
N ASP A 85 -9.70 18.03 7.80
CA ASP A 85 -10.88 17.89 8.66
C ASP A 85 -10.53 17.36 10.05
N MET A 86 -9.60 16.41 10.12
CA MET A 86 -9.12 15.88 11.40
C MET A 86 -8.39 16.95 12.22
N VAL A 87 -7.58 17.78 11.56
CA VAL A 87 -6.87 18.90 12.20
C VAL A 87 -7.87 19.94 12.72
N ARG A 88 -8.81 20.39 11.88
CA ARG A 88 -9.84 21.38 12.24
C ARG A 88 -10.70 20.90 13.41
N ARG A 89 -11.20 19.67 13.36
CA ARG A 89 -12.04 19.09 14.44
C ARG A 89 -11.32 19.00 15.78
N ARG A 90 -10.00 18.77 15.77
CA ARG A 90 -9.21 18.67 17.01
C ARG A 90 -8.62 19.99 17.48
N GLY A 91 -8.58 21.01 16.61
CA GLY A 91 -7.78 22.21 16.82
C GLY A 91 -6.29 21.94 17.00
N LYS A 92 -5.79 20.79 16.50
CA LYS A 92 -4.41 20.32 16.72
C LYS A 92 -3.90 19.55 15.50
N TRP A 93 -2.65 19.83 15.11
CA TRP A 93 -1.92 19.00 14.15
C TRP A 93 -1.59 17.62 14.74
N PRO A 94 -1.38 16.58 13.90
CA PRO A 94 -0.97 15.27 14.38
C PRO A 94 0.39 15.30 15.07
N SER A 95 0.59 14.38 16.01
CA SER A 95 1.88 14.16 16.68
C SER A 95 2.24 12.69 16.63
N ALA A 96 3.50 12.35 16.92
CA ALA A 96 3.95 10.96 16.95
C ALA A 96 3.14 10.08 17.94
N GLY A 97 2.65 10.67 19.04
CA GLY A 97 1.78 9.99 20.00
C GLY A 97 0.31 9.88 19.57
N GLN A 98 -0.12 10.65 18.56
CA GLN A 98 -1.50 10.72 18.10
C GLN A 98 -1.58 10.38 16.60
N ARG A 99 -1.45 9.08 16.29
CA ARG A 99 -1.29 8.54 14.93
C ARG A 99 -2.62 8.35 14.16
N GLN A 100 -3.57 9.26 14.36
CA GLN A 100 -4.89 9.16 13.74
C GLN A 100 -4.79 9.19 12.20
N CYS A 101 -3.86 9.97 11.63
CA CYS A 101 -3.59 9.96 10.19
C CYS A 101 -3.20 8.56 9.69
N THR A 102 -2.33 7.85 10.43
CA THR A 102 -1.93 6.48 10.08
C THR A 102 -3.10 5.50 10.19
N SER A 103 -3.89 5.57 11.26
CA SER A 103 -5.00 4.64 11.46
C SER A 103 -6.15 4.88 10.49
N ASP A 104 -6.62 6.13 10.41
CA ASP A 104 -7.83 6.49 9.68
C ASP A 104 -7.57 6.63 8.18
N LEU A 105 -6.49 7.32 7.78
CA LEU A 105 -6.31 7.70 6.37
C LEU A 105 -5.48 6.70 5.58
N LYS A 106 -4.67 5.86 6.26
CA LYS A 106 -3.80 4.88 5.60
C LYS A 106 -4.25 3.46 5.88
N ARG A 107 -4.08 2.99 7.12
CA ARG A 107 -4.27 1.59 7.50
C ARG A 107 -5.70 1.11 7.25
N GLY A 108 -6.71 1.86 7.69
CA GLY A 108 -8.11 1.48 7.50
C GLY A 108 -8.51 1.28 6.03
N PRO A 109 -8.31 2.27 5.15
CA PRO A 109 -8.59 2.14 3.71
C PRO A 109 -7.79 1.01 3.04
N ILE A 110 -6.50 0.86 3.37
CA ILE A 110 -5.66 -0.21 2.84
C ILE A 110 -6.20 -1.59 3.24
N GLU A 111 -6.44 -1.84 4.53
CA GLU A 111 -6.97 -3.11 5.03
C GLU A 111 -8.34 -3.44 4.41
N ARG A 112 -9.19 -2.43 4.21
CA ARG A 112 -10.49 -2.59 3.54
C ARG A 112 -10.33 -3.11 2.11
N GLU A 113 -9.45 -2.51 1.32
CA GLU A 113 -9.27 -2.94 -0.07
C GLU A 113 -8.54 -4.28 -0.19
N ILE A 114 -7.58 -4.58 0.68
CA ILE A 114 -6.95 -5.92 0.73
C ILE A 114 -8.03 -6.99 0.96
N ARG A 115 -8.92 -6.79 1.94
CA ARG A 115 -10.01 -7.73 2.21
C ARG A 115 -10.98 -7.89 1.03
N ARG A 116 -11.32 -6.79 0.35
CA ARG A 116 -12.17 -6.81 -0.85
C ARG A 116 -11.49 -7.58 -2.00
N PHE A 117 -10.20 -7.34 -2.21
CA PHE A 117 -9.42 -8.01 -3.23
C PHE A 117 -9.33 -9.52 -2.97
N LEU A 118 -9.02 -9.93 -1.74
CA LEU A 118 -9.00 -11.35 -1.35
C LEU A 118 -10.37 -12.01 -1.52
N LYS A 119 -11.46 -11.33 -1.13
CA LYS A 119 -12.83 -11.85 -1.34
C LYS A 119 -13.16 -12.06 -2.82
N ALA A 120 -12.67 -11.18 -3.70
CA ALA A 120 -12.87 -11.29 -5.15
C ALA A 120 -11.92 -12.31 -5.81
N ASN A 121 -10.84 -12.69 -5.14
CA ASN A 121 -9.80 -13.57 -5.65
C ASN A 121 -9.52 -14.71 -4.65
N PRO A 122 -10.40 -15.72 -4.56
CA PRO A 122 -10.29 -16.81 -3.58
C PRO A 122 -9.09 -17.75 -3.85
N CYS A 123 -8.35 -17.53 -4.94
CA CYS A 123 -7.13 -18.28 -5.26
C CYS A 123 -5.93 -17.91 -4.38
N TYR A 124 -5.98 -16.78 -3.67
CA TYR A 124 -4.99 -16.45 -2.65
C TYR A 124 -5.41 -17.07 -1.33
N HIS A 125 -4.55 -17.92 -0.77
CA HIS A 125 -4.75 -18.50 0.54
C HIS A 125 -4.29 -17.51 1.62
N VAL A 126 -5.07 -17.40 2.70
CA VAL A 126 -4.74 -16.67 3.94
C VAL A 126 -4.50 -17.68 5.04
#